data_AF-A0A7X0LKC5-F1
#
_entry.id   AF-A0A7X0LKC5-F1
#
_cell.length_a   1.000
_cell.length_b   1.000
_cell.length_c   1.000
_cell.angle_alpha   90.00
_cell.angle_beta   90.00
_cell.angle_gamma   90.00
#
_symmetry.space_group_name_H-M   'P 1'
#
loop_
_entity.id
_entity.type
_entity.pdbx_description
1 polymer ?
#
loop_
_entity_poly.entity_id
_entity_poly.type
_entity_poly.pdbx_seq_one_letter_code
_entity_poly.pdbx_strand_id
1 'polypeptide(L)'
;MAHSYEELCEKLEEIDWQIPSDLKSSILQQLEELVATGHAEAAETLAEVLASDGEGSKSCLQEAYRWYYISFYLQGYSMAWRDENHTPPYYSGPVGDFRNEAQVSDLLLELGWETVKQLEVEASEWISKHNLQPSDEG
;
A
#
# COMPACT_ATOMS: atom_id res chain seq x y z
N MET A 1 -17.40 -18.64 0.99
CA MET A 1 -16.25 -19.11 0.20
C MET A 1 -15.34 -17.91 0.05
N ALA A 2 -14.06 -18.02 0.38
CA ALA A 2 -13.12 -16.94 0.10
C ALA A 2 -12.96 -16.84 -1.42
N HIS A 3 -13.03 -15.63 -1.96
CA HIS A 3 -12.74 -15.41 -3.38
C HIS A 3 -11.23 -15.44 -3.61
N SER A 4 -10.82 -15.86 -4.79
CA SER A 4 -9.43 -15.73 -5.25
C SER A 4 -9.07 -14.27 -5.50
N TYR A 5 -7.78 -13.96 -5.55
CA TYR A 5 -7.28 -12.63 -5.88
C TYR A 5 -7.79 -12.19 -7.28
N GLU A 6 -7.71 -13.07 -8.27
CA GLU A 6 -8.14 -12.82 -9.63
C GLU A 6 -9.63 -12.47 -9.71
N GLU A 7 -10.49 -13.21 -8.99
CA GLU A 7 -11.92 -12.91 -8.91
C GLU A 7 -12.22 -11.55 -8.25
N LEU A 8 -11.35 -11.08 -7.33
CA LEU A 8 -11.50 -9.77 -6.71
C LEU A 8 -11.07 -8.65 -7.65
N CYS A 9 -9.99 -8.84 -8.40
CA CYS A 9 -9.54 -7.90 -9.44
C CYS A 9 -10.59 -7.75 -10.55
N GLU A 10 -11.12 -8.86 -11.06
CA GLU A 10 -12.20 -8.83 -12.07
C GLU A 10 -13.41 -8.02 -11.56
N LYS A 11 -13.80 -8.22 -10.30
CA LYS A 11 -14.88 -7.43 -9.69
C LYS A 11 -14.53 -5.96 -9.54
N LEU A 12 -13.27 -5.61 -9.26
CA LEU A 12 -12.83 -4.21 -9.21
C LEU A 12 -12.87 -3.55 -10.59
N GLU A 13 -12.49 -4.26 -11.65
CA GLU A 13 -12.57 -3.75 -13.02
C GLU A 13 -14.02 -3.52 -13.48
N GLU A 14 -14.94 -4.37 -13.04
CA GLU A 14 -16.39 -4.20 -13.28
C GLU A 14 -17.00 -3.04 -12.46
N ILE A 15 -16.30 -2.56 -11.43
CA ILE A 15 -16.74 -1.43 -10.61
C ILE A 15 -16.40 -0.12 -11.33
N ASP A 16 -17.30 0.30 -12.23
CA ASP A 16 -17.34 1.68 -12.72
C ASP A 16 -17.76 2.65 -11.58
N TRP A 17 -17.43 3.94 -11.73
CA TRP A 17 -17.52 5.02 -10.73
C TRP A 17 -18.91 5.32 -10.12
N GLN A 18 -19.92 4.47 -10.37
CA GLN A 18 -21.32 4.67 -9.97
C GLN A 18 -21.90 3.55 -9.10
N ILE A 19 -21.09 2.59 -8.62
CA ILE A 19 -21.58 1.48 -7.79
C ILE A 19 -21.71 1.88 -6.29
N PRO A 20 -22.66 1.28 -5.55
CA PRO A 20 -22.80 1.46 -4.10
C PRO A 20 -21.52 1.14 -3.32
N SER A 21 -21.14 2.08 -2.46
CA SER A 21 -20.02 2.04 -1.50
C SER A 21 -19.84 0.70 -0.77
N ASP A 22 -20.93 -0.03 -0.51
CA ASP A 22 -20.93 -1.26 0.26
C ASP A 22 -20.27 -2.44 -0.48
N LEU A 23 -20.43 -2.52 -1.82
CA LEU A 23 -19.81 -3.59 -2.61
C LEU A 23 -18.29 -3.40 -2.67
N LYS A 24 -17.86 -2.16 -2.90
CA LYS A 24 -16.45 -1.79 -2.90
C LYS A 24 -15.81 -2.07 -1.54
N SER A 25 -16.45 -1.67 -0.46
CA SER A 25 -15.98 -1.93 0.91
C SER A 25 -15.81 -3.43 1.19
N SER A 26 -16.74 -4.26 0.71
CA SER A 26 -16.66 -5.71 0.86
C SER A 26 -15.50 -6.32 0.07
N ILE A 27 -15.16 -5.79 -1.10
CA ILE A 27 -14.01 -6.27 -1.88
C ILE A 27 -12.69 -5.84 -1.24
N LEU A 28 -12.59 -4.59 -0.80
CA LEU A 28 -11.41 -4.11 -0.06
C LEU A 28 -11.15 -4.94 1.21
N GLN A 29 -12.20 -5.29 1.94
CA GLN A 29 -12.07 -6.17 3.10
C GLN A 29 -11.52 -7.55 2.74
N GLN A 30 -11.94 -8.13 1.61
CA GLN A 30 -11.46 -9.44 1.17
C GLN A 30 -10.01 -9.38 0.67
N LEU A 31 -9.60 -8.28 0.05
CA LEU A 31 -8.20 -8.06 -0.27
C LEU A 31 -7.36 -7.96 1.00
N GLU A 32 -7.81 -7.23 2.03
CA GLU A 32 -7.10 -7.15 3.32
C GLU A 32 -6.93 -8.55 3.96
N GLU A 33 -7.95 -9.41 3.86
CA GLU A 33 -7.86 -10.81 4.31
C GLU A 33 -6.79 -11.60 3.53
N LEU A 34 -6.60 -11.34 2.23
CA LEU A 34 -5.51 -11.93 1.45
C LEU A 34 -4.14 -11.35 1.83
N VAL A 35 -4.05 -10.04 2.13
CA VAL A 35 -2.79 -9.47 2.63
C VAL A 35 -2.40 -10.10 3.96
N ALA A 36 -3.37 -10.39 4.83
CA ALA A 36 -3.14 -11.06 6.11
C ALA A 36 -2.59 -12.49 5.96
N THR A 37 -2.62 -13.08 4.76
CA THR A 37 -1.96 -14.36 4.43
C THR A 37 -0.62 -14.20 3.71
N GLY A 38 -0.17 -12.96 3.47
CA GLY A 38 1.11 -12.64 2.83
C GLY A 38 1.03 -12.35 1.33
N HIS A 39 -0.17 -12.11 0.77
CA HIS A 39 -0.33 -11.82 -0.66
C HIS A 39 0.07 -10.37 -0.98
N ALA A 40 1.21 -10.18 -1.63
CA ALA A 40 1.78 -8.86 -1.90
C ALA A 40 0.93 -8.05 -2.90
N GLU A 41 0.49 -8.68 -3.98
CA GLU A 41 -0.30 -8.08 -5.05
C GLU A 41 -1.68 -7.62 -4.55
N ALA A 42 -2.25 -8.31 -3.55
CA ALA A 42 -3.47 -7.85 -2.89
C ALA A 42 -3.25 -6.53 -2.14
N ALA A 43 -2.08 -6.36 -1.50
CA ALA A 43 -1.72 -5.11 -0.83
C ALA A 43 -1.46 -3.99 -1.83
N GLU A 44 -0.81 -4.29 -2.96
CA GLU A 44 -0.62 -3.31 -4.04
C GLU A 44 -1.96 -2.86 -4.62
N THR A 45 -2.86 -3.79 -4.93
CA THR A 45 -4.20 -3.49 -5.44
C THR A 45 -5.00 -2.61 -4.46
N LEU A 46 -4.94 -2.91 -3.15
CA LEU A 46 -5.54 -2.05 -2.13
C LEU A 46 -4.99 -0.63 -2.17
N ALA A 47 -3.67 -0.50 -2.29
CA ALA A 47 -3.00 0.78 -2.33
C ALA A 47 -3.41 1.61 -3.56
N GLU A 48 -3.45 0.99 -4.73
CA GLU A 48 -3.84 1.63 -6.00
C GLU A 48 -5.29 2.11 -5.97
N VAL A 49 -6.22 1.27 -5.51
CA VAL A 49 -7.64 1.64 -5.41
C VAL A 49 -7.81 2.82 -4.46
N LEU A 50 -7.13 2.83 -3.31
CA LEU A 50 -7.21 3.91 -2.33
C LEU A 50 -6.51 5.19 -2.78
N ALA A 51 -5.42 5.08 -3.55
CA ALA A 51 -4.75 6.23 -4.13
C ALA A 51 -5.62 6.90 -5.21
N SER A 52 -6.26 6.11 -6.07
CA SER A 52 -7.16 6.61 -7.11
C SER A 52 -8.44 7.21 -6.56
N ASP A 53 -9.05 6.59 -5.53
CA ASP A 53 -10.22 7.15 -4.83
C ASP A 53 -9.87 8.38 -3.99
N GLY A 54 -8.60 8.45 -3.56
CA GLY A 54 -8.10 9.40 -2.60
C GLY A 54 -7.83 10.79 -3.14
N GLU A 55 -8.09 11.06 -4.43
CA GLU A 55 -8.01 12.41 -5.00
C GLU A 55 -8.92 13.38 -4.23
N GLY A 56 -8.38 14.03 -3.20
CA GLY A 56 -9.07 14.95 -2.28
C GLY A 56 -9.34 14.41 -0.86
N SER A 57 -9.04 13.14 -0.56
CA SER A 57 -9.19 12.55 0.78
C SER A 57 -7.84 12.16 1.37
N LYS A 58 -7.35 12.98 2.31
CA LYS A 58 -6.08 12.71 3.02
C LYS A 58 -6.07 11.34 3.71
N SER A 59 -7.21 10.88 4.22
CA SER A 59 -7.32 9.56 4.86
C SER A 59 -7.08 8.41 3.87
N CYS A 60 -7.59 8.53 2.65
CA CYS A 60 -7.40 7.52 1.61
C CYS A 60 -5.93 7.46 1.17
N LEU A 61 -5.28 8.62 1.02
CA LEU A 61 -3.85 8.69 0.69
C LEU A 61 -2.96 8.07 1.79
N GLN A 62 -3.31 8.29 3.06
CA GLN A 62 -2.58 7.68 4.19
C GLN A 62 -2.70 6.15 4.17
N GLU A 63 -3.91 5.63 3.96
CA GLU A 63 -4.13 4.18 3.88
C GLU A 63 -3.45 3.59 2.63
N ALA A 64 -3.51 4.28 1.48
CA ALA A 64 -2.79 3.87 0.28
C ALA A 64 -1.27 3.71 0.54
N TYR A 65 -0.66 4.68 1.21
CA TYR A 65 0.75 4.60 1.58
C TYR A 65 1.06 3.40 2.47
N ARG A 66 0.21 3.10 3.47
CA ARG A 66 0.39 1.93 4.35
C ARG A 66 0.35 0.63 3.56
N TRP A 67 -0.56 0.50 2.62
CA TRP A 67 -0.68 -0.71 1.80
C TRP A 67 0.49 -0.87 0.83
N TYR A 68 0.99 0.22 0.24
CA TYR A 68 2.24 0.16 -0.53
C TYR A 68 3.41 -0.30 0.33
N TYR A 69 3.57 0.24 1.54
CA TYR A 69 4.63 -0.20 2.46
C TYR A 69 4.57 -1.72 2.70
N ILE A 70 3.37 -2.26 2.96
CA ILE A 70 3.18 -3.69 3.20
C ILE A 70 3.49 -4.52 1.94
N SER A 71 2.99 -4.09 0.77
CA SER A 71 3.27 -4.78 -0.50
C SER A 71 4.77 -4.85 -0.77
N PHE A 72 5.48 -3.72 -0.70
CA PHE A 72 6.91 -3.66 -0.98
C PHE A 72 7.74 -4.42 0.06
N TYR A 73 7.33 -4.41 1.34
CA TYR A 73 7.93 -5.27 2.35
C TYR A 73 7.81 -6.75 1.96
N LEU A 74 6.62 -7.19 1.54
CA LEU A 74 6.38 -8.57 1.10
C LEU A 74 7.20 -8.92 -0.14
N GLN A 75 7.45 -7.98 -1.04
CA GLN A 75 8.30 -8.15 -2.22
C GLN A 75 9.82 -8.05 -1.92
N GLY A 76 10.22 -7.89 -0.66
CA GLY A 76 11.64 -7.88 -0.26
C GLY A 76 12.37 -6.55 -0.45
N TYR A 77 11.66 -5.43 -0.65
CA TYR A 77 12.28 -4.12 -0.77
C TYR A 77 12.91 -3.64 0.55
N SER A 78 13.85 -2.70 0.46
CA SER A 78 14.44 -2.08 1.64
C SER A 78 13.45 -1.11 2.30
N MET A 79 13.10 -1.39 3.55
CA MET A 79 12.24 -0.50 4.36
C MET A 79 13.03 0.56 5.16
N ALA A 80 14.36 0.47 5.18
CA ALA A 80 15.20 1.37 5.97
C ALA A 80 15.14 2.81 5.44
N TRP A 81 14.76 3.77 6.29
CA TRP A 81 14.78 5.18 5.93
C TRP A 81 16.22 5.68 5.74
N ARG A 82 16.62 5.93 4.50
CA ARG A 82 17.98 6.36 4.12
C ARG A 82 17.92 7.39 3.01
N ASP A 83 17.45 8.58 3.36
CA ASP A 83 17.48 9.71 2.44
C ASP A 83 18.92 10.22 2.23
N GLU A 84 19.40 10.24 0.99
CA GLU A 84 20.73 10.69 0.59
C GLU A 84 20.76 12.18 0.21
N ASN A 85 19.60 12.79 -0.06
CA ASN A 85 19.49 14.18 -0.52
C ASN A 85 19.32 15.19 0.63
N HIS A 86 18.82 14.74 1.79
CA HIS A 86 18.57 15.53 3.00
C HIS A 86 17.78 16.83 2.76
N THR A 87 16.98 16.87 1.71
CA THR A 87 16.31 18.10 1.24
C THR A 87 14.80 17.85 1.06
N PRO A 88 14.00 17.99 2.14
CA PRO A 88 12.55 17.90 2.05
C PRO A 88 11.96 18.90 1.03
N PRO A 89 10.82 18.57 0.38
CA PRO A 89 10.03 17.36 0.59
C PRO A 89 10.53 16.14 -0.21
N TYR A 90 11.51 16.32 -1.10
CA TYR A 90 11.97 15.28 -2.03
C TYR A 90 12.85 14.25 -1.32
N TYR A 91 12.38 12.99 -1.30
CA TYR A 91 13.13 11.84 -0.83
C TYR A 91 14.02 11.29 -1.95
N SER A 92 15.25 10.88 -1.62
CA SER A 92 16.13 10.15 -2.53
C SER A 92 16.82 9.02 -1.78
N GLY A 93 16.23 7.82 -1.83
CA GLY A 93 16.81 6.63 -1.20
C GLY A 93 17.83 5.91 -2.10
N PRO A 94 18.56 4.93 -1.56
CA PRO A 94 19.39 4.04 -2.37
C PRO A 94 18.53 3.19 -3.33
N VAL A 95 19.18 2.54 -4.30
CA VAL A 95 18.52 1.56 -5.19
C VAL A 95 17.85 0.45 -4.36
N GLY A 96 16.59 0.16 -4.66
CA GLY A 96 15.77 -0.83 -3.93
C GLY A 96 15.01 -0.27 -2.72
N ASP A 97 15.03 1.05 -2.50
CA ASP A 97 14.12 1.73 -1.57
C ASP A 97 12.77 1.98 -2.25
N PHE A 98 11.70 1.44 -1.68
CA PHE A 98 10.36 1.53 -2.26
C PHE A 98 9.82 2.97 -2.35
N ARG A 99 10.38 3.90 -1.55
CA ARG A 99 9.97 5.32 -1.59
C ARG A 99 10.41 6.03 -2.86
N ASN A 100 11.30 5.40 -3.65
CA ASN A 100 11.69 5.88 -4.96
C ASN A 100 10.71 5.48 -6.08
N GLU A 101 9.76 4.57 -5.80
CA GLU A 101 8.76 4.14 -6.77
C GLU A 101 7.76 5.27 -7.02
N ALA A 102 7.38 5.48 -8.29
CA ALA A 102 6.62 6.65 -8.72
C ALA A 102 5.30 6.83 -7.94
N GLN A 103 4.59 5.73 -7.73
CA GLN A 103 3.32 5.70 -7.00
C GLN A 103 3.47 6.01 -5.49
N VAL A 104 4.66 5.82 -4.93
CA VAL A 104 4.95 6.11 -3.51
C VAL A 104 5.55 7.51 -3.35
N SER A 105 6.38 7.95 -4.29
CA SER A 105 7.05 9.25 -4.21
C SER A 105 6.06 10.40 -4.16
N ASP A 106 4.98 10.32 -4.95
CA ASP A 106 3.93 11.35 -4.97
C ASP A 106 3.15 11.39 -3.64
N LEU A 107 2.82 10.22 -3.08
CA LEU A 107 2.19 10.13 -1.76
C LEU A 107 3.08 10.70 -0.66
N LEU A 108 4.39 10.45 -0.73
CA LEU A 108 5.36 10.98 0.23
C LEU A 108 5.41 12.51 0.19
N LEU A 109 5.37 13.11 -1.00
CA LEU A 109 5.31 14.57 -1.18
C LEU A 109 4.02 15.16 -0.59
N GLU A 110 2.87 14.54 -0.85
CA GLU A 110 1.56 15.02 -0.39
C GLU A 110 1.36 14.85 1.12
N LEU A 111 1.79 13.72 1.69
CA LEU A 111 1.60 13.42 3.12
C LEU A 111 2.64 14.10 4.01
N GLY A 112 3.85 14.28 3.49
CA GLY A 112 5.00 14.80 4.23
C GLY A 112 5.67 13.76 5.13
N TRP A 113 6.96 13.99 5.40
CA TRP A 113 7.84 13.00 6.03
C TRP A 113 7.43 12.55 7.42
N GLU A 114 6.93 13.46 8.26
CA GLU A 114 6.51 13.11 9.62
C GLU A 114 5.32 12.16 9.61
N THR A 115 4.33 12.44 8.74
CA THR A 115 3.15 11.58 8.58
C THR A 115 3.57 10.21 8.04
N VAL A 116 4.38 10.20 6.98
CA VAL A 116 4.89 8.97 6.39
C VAL A 116 5.61 8.09 7.43
N LYS A 117 6.54 8.65 8.20
CA LYS A 117 7.27 7.88 9.22
C LYS A 117 6.34 7.26 10.27
N GLN A 118 5.28 7.96 10.65
CA GLN A 118 4.27 7.41 11.54
C GLN A 118 3.51 6.25 10.90
N LEU A 119 3.09 6.39 9.63
CA LEU A 119 2.41 5.33 8.89
C LEU A 119 3.28 4.07 8.74
N GLU A 120 4.60 4.23 8.55
CA GLU A 120 5.54 3.11 8.47
C GLU A 120 5.66 2.33 9.77
N VAL A 121 5.61 3.02 10.92
CA VAL A 121 5.53 2.36 12.23
C VAL A 121 4.26 1.55 12.33
N GLU A 122 3.12 2.14 11.97
CA GLU A 122 1.83 1.45 12.03
C GLU A 122 1.74 0.25 11.08
N ALA A 123 2.30 0.38 9.86
CA ALA A 123 2.39 -0.72 8.90
C ALA A 123 3.31 -1.85 9.42
N SER A 124 4.45 -1.49 10.02
CA SER A 124 5.37 -2.46 10.64
C SER A 124 4.73 -3.22 11.80
N GLU A 125 3.94 -2.52 12.63
CA GLU A 125 3.16 -3.14 13.71
C GLU A 125 2.10 -4.10 13.14
N TRP A 126 1.43 -3.72 12.06
CA TRP A 126 0.44 -4.57 11.40
C TRP A 126 1.07 -5.83 10.79
N ILE A 127 2.21 -5.71 10.11
CA ILE A 127 3.03 -6.83 9.59
C ILE A 127 3.39 -7.78 10.72
N SER A 128 3.90 -7.24 11.84
CA SER A 128 4.30 -8.02 13.00
C SER A 128 3.12 -8.77 13.63
N LYS A 129 1.96 -8.11 13.73
CA LYS A 129 0.73 -8.70 14.27
C LYS A 129 0.24 -9.90 13.43
N HIS A 130 0.41 -9.84 12.12
CA HIS A 130 0.00 -10.91 11.20
C HIS A 130 1.11 -11.94 10.90
N ASN A 131 2.29 -11.78 11.50
CA ASN A 131 3.47 -12.64 11.28
C ASN A 131 3.86 -12.76 9.80
N LEU A 132 3.70 -11.68 9.04
CA LEU A 132 4.05 -11.68 7.63
C LEU A 132 5.57 -11.69 7.45
N GLN A 133 6.03 -12.35 6.39
CA GLN A 133 7.43 -12.42 6.00
C GLN A 133 7.53 -12.06 4.52
N PRO A 134 8.66 -11.48 4.06
CA PRO A 134 8.91 -11.30 2.64
C PRO A 134 8.82 -12.63 1.89
N SER A 135 8.34 -12.62 0.66
CA SER A 135 8.37 -13.79 -0.20
C SER A 135 9.82 -14.19 -0.47
N ASP A 136 10.07 -15.49 -0.50
CA ASP A 136 11.38 -16.05 -0.87
C ASP A 136 11.64 -15.96 -2.40
N GLU A 137 10.70 -15.41 -3.17
CA GLU A 137 10.77 -15.30 -4.63
C GLU A 137 11.38 -13.95 -5.04
N GLY A 138 12.72 -13.89 -4.98
CA GLY A 138 13.54 -12.83 -5.56
C GLY A 138 14.39 -13.31 -6.74
#